data_AF-A0A954YJJ8-F1
#
_entry.id   AF-A0A954YJJ8-F1
#
_cell.length_a   1.000
_cell.length_b   1.000
_cell.length_c   1.000
_cell.angle_alpha   90.00
_cell.angle_beta   90.00
_cell.angle_gamma   90.00
#
_symmetry.space_group_name_H-M   'P 1'
#
loop_
_entity.id
_entity.type
_entity.pdbx_description
1 polymer ?
#
loop_
_entity_poly.entity_id
_entity_poly.type
_entity_poly.pdbx_seq_one_letter_code
_entity_poly.pdbx_strand_id
1 'polypeptide(L)'
;MTRLLAITLTLALVALAFSGAAPAVAQDTPAAGATPPTITVGSKAFTESVILGELVVQLAEHAGAIAEHRAQIGGTPLCWQALLRGEIDIYPEYTGTITGEILADANLRHFDDIRVALAKQGIGISHPLGFNNTYALGMPNARAKQLGIRTISDLRAHPD
;
A
#
# COMPACT_ATOMS: atom_id res chain seq x y z
N MET A 1 1.13 4.45 20.39
CA MET A 1 2.22 5.25 19.76
C MET A 1 1.82 5.50 18.32
N THR A 2 1.18 6.63 18.06
CA THR A 2 0.60 6.95 16.76
C THR A 2 1.67 7.61 15.89
N ARG A 3 2.05 6.98 14.77
CA ARG A 3 2.94 7.60 13.78
C ARG A 3 2.09 8.25 12.69
N LEU A 4 1.94 9.58 12.75
CA LEU A 4 1.44 10.41 11.64
C LEU A 4 2.66 11.10 11.02
N LEU A 5 2.91 10.88 9.73
CA LEU A 5 3.87 11.67 8.96
C LEU A 5 3.05 12.59 8.03
N ALA A 6 2.83 13.84 8.45
CA ALA A 6 2.27 14.87 7.61
C ALA A 6 3.43 15.55 6.86
N ILE A 7 3.60 15.24 5.57
CA ILE A 7 4.56 15.94 4.71
C ILE A 7 3.82 17.13 4.09
N THR A 8 4.10 18.34 4.57
CA THR A 8 3.69 19.58 3.88
C THR A 8 4.88 20.09 3.07
N LEU A 9 4.75 20.04 1.75
CA LEU A 9 5.74 20.52 0.78
C LEU A 9 5.50 22.00 0.51
N THR A 10 6.48 22.87 0.77
CA THR A 10 6.41 24.29 0.38
C THR A 10 7.49 24.57 -0.67
N LEU A 11 7.07 24.83 -1.91
CA LEU A 11 7.94 25.27 -3.00
C LEU A 11 8.21 26.78 -2.85
N ALA A 12 9.46 27.19 -2.67
CA ALA A 12 9.85 28.60 -2.70
C ALA A 12 10.61 28.91 -4.00
N LEU A 13 9.98 29.68 -4.89
CA LEU A 13 10.62 30.35 -6.01
C LEU A 13 11.30 31.63 -5.48
N VAL A 14 12.60 31.79 -5.71
CA VAL A 14 13.35 33.00 -5.38
C VAL A 14 13.45 33.89 -6.63
N ALA A 15 13.05 35.16 -6.50
CA ALA A 15 13.40 36.24 -7.40
C ALA A 15 13.91 37.46 -6.61
N LEU A 16 14.82 38.20 -7.25
CA LEU A 16 15.91 39.02 -6.70
C LEU A 16 15.57 40.26 -5.83
N ALA A 17 16.45 40.45 -4.84
CA ALA A 17 17.16 41.66 -4.38
C ALA A 17 16.39 42.97 -4.06
N PHE A 18 16.43 43.38 -2.78
CA PHE A 18 16.64 44.77 -2.37
C PHE A 18 17.30 44.85 -0.97
N SER A 19 18.23 45.78 -0.83
CA SER A 19 19.14 46.00 0.30
C SER A 19 18.43 46.47 1.58
N GLY A 20 18.74 45.83 2.71
CA GLY A 20 18.35 46.24 4.06
C GLY A 20 18.76 45.17 5.07
N ALA A 21 19.52 45.53 6.10
CA ALA A 21 20.04 44.61 7.11
C ALA A 21 18.88 43.85 7.81
N ALA A 22 18.72 42.57 7.47
CA ALA A 22 17.78 41.64 8.08
C ALA A 22 18.53 40.74 9.09
N PRO A 23 17.87 40.29 10.17
CA PRO A 23 18.50 39.39 11.13
C PRO A 23 18.93 38.13 10.40
N ALA A 24 20.11 37.59 10.74
CA ALA A 24 20.58 36.33 10.18
C ALA A 24 19.55 35.23 10.49
N VAL A 25 18.68 34.93 9.53
CA VAL A 25 17.90 33.70 9.51
C VAL A 25 18.91 32.58 9.44
N ALA A 26 18.98 31.80 10.52
CA ALA A 26 19.67 30.52 10.51
C ALA A 26 19.07 29.71 9.36
N GLN A 27 19.84 29.56 8.28
CA GLN A 27 19.52 28.61 7.25
C GLN A 27 19.78 27.23 7.87
N ASP A 28 18.71 26.56 8.28
CA ASP A 28 18.73 25.12 8.56
C ASP A 28 19.22 24.44 7.28
N THR A 29 20.53 24.23 7.24
CA THR A 29 21.19 23.42 6.23
C THR A 29 20.64 22.02 6.43
N PRO A 30 20.05 21.36 5.41
CA PRO A 30 19.67 19.97 5.56
C PRO A 30 20.94 19.22 5.93
N ALA A 31 20.94 18.56 7.09
CA ALA A 31 22.07 17.79 7.56
C ALA A 31 22.42 16.76 6.46
N ALA A 32 23.48 17.04 5.71
CA ALA A 32 24.11 16.09 4.81
C ALA A 32 24.68 14.97 5.70
N GLY A 33 23.89 13.91 5.91
CA GLY A 33 24.23 12.84 6.83
C GLY A 33 23.06 11.95 7.28
N ALA A 34 21.82 12.17 6.84
CA ALA A 34 20.74 11.23 7.14
C ALA A 34 20.95 9.92 6.35
N THR A 35 21.26 8.84 7.07
CA THR A 35 21.28 7.49 6.50
C THR A 35 19.92 7.19 5.85
N PRO A 36 19.88 6.73 4.59
CA PRO A 36 18.63 6.32 3.95
C PRO A 36 17.86 5.33 4.83
N PRO A 37 16.54 5.48 4.98
CA PRO A 37 15.75 4.51 5.73
C PRO A 37 15.84 3.14 5.04
N THR A 38 16.00 2.07 5.82
CA THR A 38 15.89 0.70 5.33
C THR A 38 14.45 0.21 5.49
N ILE A 39 13.90 -0.42 4.46
CA ILE A 39 12.54 -0.98 4.46
C ILE A 39 12.59 -2.44 4.00
N THR A 40 12.12 -3.34 4.85
CA THR A 40 11.94 -4.75 4.48
C THR A 40 10.51 -4.98 4.00
N VAL A 41 10.35 -5.29 2.72
CA VAL A 41 9.06 -5.59 2.09
C VAL A 41 8.81 -7.09 2.14
N GLY A 42 7.63 -7.52 2.59
CA GLY A 42 7.21 -8.92 2.55
C GLY A 42 6.27 -9.24 1.38
N SER A 43 6.15 -10.52 1.04
CA SER A 43 5.03 -11.02 0.23
C SER A 43 4.58 -12.42 0.60
N LYS A 44 3.33 -12.71 0.28
CA LYS A 44 2.77 -14.06 0.37
C LYS A 44 3.32 -14.96 -0.74
N ALA A 45 3.23 -16.27 -0.53
CA ALA A 45 3.72 -17.29 -1.45
C ALA A 45 2.77 -17.53 -2.65
N PHE A 46 2.44 -16.47 -3.40
CA PHE A 46 1.75 -16.56 -4.71
C PHE A 46 2.13 -15.39 -5.62
N THR A 47 1.97 -15.59 -6.92
CA THR A 47 2.55 -14.74 -7.97
C THR A 47 2.21 -13.24 -7.84
N GLU A 48 0.94 -12.89 -7.67
CA GLU A 48 0.54 -11.47 -7.59
C GLU A 48 1.13 -10.79 -6.35
N SER A 49 1.14 -11.44 -5.18
CA SER A 49 1.75 -10.83 -3.98
C SER A 49 3.26 -10.64 -4.14
N VAL A 50 3.96 -11.55 -4.82
CA VAL A 50 5.39 -11.38 -5.15
C VAL A 50 5.59 -10.18 -6.06
N ILE A 51 4.82 -10.06 -7.14
CA ILE A 51 4.91 -8.93 -8.08
C ILE A 51 4.63 -7.61 -7.36
N LEU A 52 3.57 -7.56 -6.55
CA LEU A 52 3.19 -6.36 -5.79
C LEU A 52 4.25 -5.98 -4.74
N GLY A 53 4.86 -6.95 -4.08
CA GLY A 53 5.97 -6.71 -3.17
C GLY A 53 7.14 -6.04 -3.89
N GLU A 54 7.47 -6.50 -5.09
CA GLU A 54 8.59 -5.92 -5.84
C GLU A 54 8.29 -4.53 -6.43
N LEU A 55 7.03 -4.25 -6.74
CA LEU A 55 6.59 -2.88 -7.03
C LEU A 55 6.76 -1.96 -5.82
N VAL A 56 6.53 -2.45 -4.60
CA VAL A 56 6.74 -1.66 -3.37
C VAL A 56 8.23 -1.41 -3.13
N VAL A 57 9.11 -2.38 -3.39
CA VAL A 57 10.57 -2.17 -3.34
C VAL A 57 10.99 -1.05 -4.28
N GLN A 58 10.62 -1.14 -5.56
CA GLN A 58 10.96 -0.10 -6.55
C GLN A 58 10.41 1.28 -6.17
N LEU A 59 9.20 1.34 -5.61
CA LEU A 59 8.61 2.60 -5.13
C LEU A 59 9.38 3.16 -3.93
N ALA A 60 9.78 2.32 -2.98
CA ALA A 60 10.55 2.71 -1.82
C ALA A 60 11.95 3.22 -2.21
N GLU A 61 12.63 2.53 -3.12
CA GLU A 61 13.92 2.96 -3.68
C GLU A 61 13.80 4.28 -4.43
N HIS A 62 12.76 4.44 -5.24
CA HIS A 62 12.47 5.71 -5.92
C HIS A 62 12.23 6.86 -4.94
N ALA A 63 11.67 6.56 -3.76
CA ALA A 63 11.48 7.53 -2.67
C ALA A 63 12.75 7.77 -1.82
N GLY A 64 13.87 7.14 -2.14
CA GLY A 64 15.16 7.34 -1.48
C GLY A 64 15.41 6.40 -0.27
N ALA A 65 14.64 5.33 -0.12
CA ALA A 65 14.91 4.28 0.85
C ALA A 65 15.86 3.20 0.28
N ILE A 66 16.48 2.42 1.15
CA ILE A 66 17.08 1.14 0.80
C ILE A 66 16.03 0.08 1.07
N ALA A 67 15.59 -0.69 0.07
CA ALA A 67 14.55 -1.69 0.26
C ALA A 67 15.05 -3.11 -0.07
N GLU A 68 14.55 -4.09 0.67
CA GLU A 68 14.77 -5.52 0.38
C GLU A 68 13.42 -6.25 0.27
N HIS A 69 13.33 -7.24 -0.63
CA HIS A 69 12.14 -8.09 -0.74
C HIS A 69 12.34 -9.44 -0.06
N ARG A 70 11.63 -9.68 1.04
CA ARG A 70 11.43 -11.01 1.62
C ARG A 70 10.24 -11.67 0.94
N ALA A 71 10.51 -12.26 -0.21
CA ALA A 71 9.50 -12.91 -1.02
C ALA A 71 9.02 -14.24 -0.44
N GLN A 72 7.75 -14.58 -0.72
CA GLN A 72 7.19 -15.92 -0.49
C GLN A 72 7.28 -16.42 0.97
N ILE A 73 7.08 -15.54 1.95
CA ILE A 73 7.11 -15.87 3.39
C ILE A 73 6.09 -16.96 3.74
N GLY A 74 4.96 -16.99 3.03
CA GLY A 74 3.93 -18.02 3.18
C GLY A 74 2.52 -17.45 3.00
N GLY A 75 1.55 -17.99 3.74
CA GLY A 75 0.17 -17.49 3.75
C GLY A 75 0.00 -16.23 4.60
N THR A 76 -1.26 -15.79 4.73
CA THR A 76 -1.64 -14.63 5.55
C THR A 76 -1.09 -14.70 6.99
N PRO A 77 -1.20 -15.81 7.74
CA PRO A 77 -0.77 -15.83 9.14
C PRO A 77 0.72 -15.57 9.31
N LEU A 78 1.55 -16.08 8.39
CA LEU A 78 3.00 -15.93 8.46
C LEU A 78 3.43 -14.50 8.12
N CYS A 79 2.87 -13.91 7.06
CA CYS A 79 3.15 -12.50 6.74
C CYS A 79 2.66 -11.56 7.84
N TRP A 80 1.47 -11.82 8.38
CA TRP A 80 0.90 -11.01 9.46
C TRP A 80 1.75 -11.07 10.73
N GLN A 81 2.20 -12.27 11.14
CA GLN A 81 3.09 -12.41 12.29
C GLN A 81 4.46 -11.76 12.05
N ALA A 82 5.02 -11.88 10.84
CA ALA A 82 6.27 -11.21 10.48
C ALA A 82 6.14 -9.68 10.59
N LEU A 83 5.01 -9.12 10.14
CA LEU A 83 4.72 -7.68 10.27
C LEU A 83 4.62 -7.27 11.74
N LEU A 84 3.87 -8.01 12.56
CA LEU A 84 3.71 -7.71 13.99
C LEU A 84 5.02 -7.81 14.78
N ARG A 85 5.95 -8.66 14.33
CA ARG A 85 7.29 -8.84 14.93
C ARG A 85 8.34 -7.86 14.40
N GLY A 86 8.00 -7.04 13.41
CA GLY A 86 8.95 -6.15 12.73
C GLY A 86 9.99 -6.88 11.88
N GLU A 87 9.71 -8.11 11.47
CA GLU A 87 10.55 -8.86 10.52
C GLU A 87 10.34 -8.37 9.07
N ILE A 88 9.20 -7.73 8.80
CA ILE A 88 8.87 -6.97 7.60
C ILE A 88 8.15 -5.67 8.02
N ASP A 89 8.30 -4.60 7.23
CA ASP A 89 7.69 -3.29 7.49
C ASP A 89 6.37 -3.09 6.74
N ILE A 90 6.24 -3.71 5.57
CA ILE A 90 5.10 -3.55 4.67
C ILE A 90 4.91 -4.81 3.83
N TYR A 91 3.66 -5.19 3.55
CA TYR A 91 3.35 -6.22 2.57
C TYR A 91 1.96 -6.00 1.95
N PRO A 92 1.70 -6.52 0.73
CA PRO A 92 0.37 -6.46 0.11
C PRO A 92 -0.63 -7.39 0.81
N GLU A 93 -1.77 -6.84 1.22
CA GLU A 93 -2.86 -7.59 1.84
C GLU A 93 -4.24 -7.17 1.29
N TYR A 94 -5.21 -8.09 1.33
CA TYR A 94 -6.54 -7.94 0.77
C TYR A 94 -7.54 -7.60 1.87
N THR A 95 -8.40 -6.62 1.60
CA THR A 95 -9.40 -6.14 2.58
C THR A 95 -10.32 -7.27 3.07
N GLY A 96 -10.77 -8.17 2.19
CA GLY A 96 -11.57 -9.33 2.56
C GLY A 96 -10.83 -10.31 3.48
N THR A 97 -9.53 -10.50 3.26
CA THR A 97 -8.68 -11.32 4.15
C THR A 97 -8.48 -10.64 5.50
N ILE A 98 -8.30 -9.32 5.53
CA ILE A 98 -8.19 -8.58 6.80
C ILE A 98 -9.46 -8.77 7.63
N THR A 99 -10.64 -8.61 7.03
CA THR A 99 -11.92 -8.75 7.75
C THR A 99 -12.29 -10.20 8.05
N GLY A 100 -11.85 -11.16 7.23
CA GLY A 100 -12.26 -12.57 7.34
C GLY A 100 -11.29 -13.46 8.11
N GLU A 101 -10.03 -13.06 8.25
CA GLU A 101 -8.97 -13.88 8.86
C GLU A 101 -8.23 -13.11 9.96
N ILE A 102 -7.74 -11.90 9.68
CA ILE A 102 -6.90 -11.14 10.64
C ILE A 102 -7.74 -10.52 11.76
N LEU A 103 -8.89 -9.95 11.40
CA LEU A 103 -9.82 -9.23 12.29
C LEU A 103 -11.22 -9.87 12.27
N ALA A 104 -11.28 -11.20 12.15
CA ALA A 104 -12.54 -11.95 11.97
C ALA A 104 -13.61 -11.61 13.03
N ASP A 105 -13.20 -11.44 14.28
CA ASP A 105 -14.12 -11.15 15.39
C ASP A 105 -14.64 -9.71 15.42
N ALA A 106 -14.06 -8.81 14.63
CA ALA A 106 -14.39 -7.39 14.66
C ALA A 106 -15.61 -7.02 13.77
N ASN A 107 -16.08 -7.95 12.91
CA ASN A 107 -17.26 -7.77 12.05
C ASN A 107 -17.26 -6.43 11.27
N LEU A 108 -16.11 -6.06 10.73
CA LEU A 108 -15.91 -4.79 10.03
C LEU A 108 -16.48 -4.86 8.62
N ARG A 109 -17.18 -3.80 8.19
CA ARG A 109 -17.86 -3.75 6.87
C ARG A 109 -17.37 -2.63 5.97
N HIS A 110 -16.83 -1.56 6.55
CA HIS A 110 -16.34 -0.42 5.79
C HIS A 110 -14.82 -0.33 5.88
N PHE A 111 -14.20 0.20 4.82
CA PHE A 111 -12.76 0.32 4.72
C PHE A 111 -12.16 1.20 5.83
N ASP A 112 -12.86 2.27 6.21
CA ASP A 112 -12.41 3.15 7.29
C ASP A 112 -12.42 2.44 8.65
N ASP A 113 -13.35 1.51 8.87
CA ASP A 113 -13.37 0.69 10.09
C ASP A 113 -12.14 -0.24 10.15
N ILE A 114 -11.73 -0.80 9.00
CA ILE A 114 -10.49 -1.59 8.88
C ILE A 114 -9.29 -0.74 9.26
N ARG A 115 -9.18 0.47 8.70
CA ARG A 115 -8.09 1.41 9.00
C ARG A 115 -8.01 1.71 10.50
N VAL A 116 -9.15 2.03 11.12
CA VAL A 116 -9.21 2.33 12.57
C VAL A 116 -8.84 1.10 13.40
N ALA A 117 -9.30 -0.09 13.03
CA ALA A 117 -9.01 -1.32 13.76
C ALA A 117 -7.53 -1.71 13.67
N LEU A 118 -6.90 -1.62 12.49
CA LEU A 118 -5.47 -1.87 12.32
C LEU A 118 -4.62 -0.84 13.07
N ALA A 119 -5.03 0.43 13.09
CA ALA A 119 -4.32 1.49 13.81
C ALA A 119 -4.24 1.22 15.33
N LYS A 120 -5.25 0.55 15.92
CA LYS A 120 -5.20 0.11 17.33
C LYS A 120 -4.09 -0.92 17.59
N GLN A 121 -3.68 -1.66 16.57
CA GLN A 121 -2.54 -2.59 16.62
C GLN A 121 -1.22 -1.94 16.18
N GLY A 122 -1.21 -0.62 15.94
CA GLY A 122 -0.03 0.09 15.45
C GLY A 122 0.27 -0.13 13.96
N ILE A 123 -0.66 -0.72 13.20
CA ILE A 123 -0.49 -1.03 11.78
C ILE A 123 -1.25 -0.01 10.91
N GLY A 124 -0.56 0.54 9.92
CA GLY A 124 -1.17 1.37 8.88
C GLY A 124 -1.65 0.54 7.69
N ILE A 125 -2.62 1.08 6.95
CA ILE A 125 -3.03 0.56 5.65
C ILE A 125 -3.04 1.70 4.63
N SER A 126 -2.58 1.45 3.40
CA SER A 126 -2.63 2.46 2.32
C SER A 126 -4.08 2.72 1.86
N HIS A 127 -4.28 3.48 0.79
CA HIS A 127 -5.53 3.37 0.03
C HIS A 127 -5.53 2.06 -0.79
N PRO A 128 -6.70 1.51 -1.16
CA PRO A 128 -6.76 0.34 -2.02
C PRO A 128 -6.07 0.59 -3.36
N LEU A 129 -5.42 -0.45 -3.91
CA LEU A 129 -4.66 -0.36 -5.15
C LEU A 129 -5.54 -0.23 -6.42
N GLY A 130 -6.87 -0.25 -6.28
CA GLY A 130 -7.80 -0.02 -7.38
C GLY A 130 -8.21 -1.27 -8.18
N PHE A 131 -7.85 -2.48 -7.72
CA PHE A 131 -8.31 -3.74 -8.30
C PHE A 131 -9.03 -4.62 -7.27
N ASN A 132 -9.78 -5.60 -7.77
CA ASN A 132 -10.47 -6.59 -6.95
C ASN A 132 -10.02 -7.99 -7.38
N ASN A 133 -9.30 -8.69 -6.51
CA ASN A 133 -8.92 -10.08 -6.70
C ASN A 133 -9.90 -10.98 -5.94
N THR A 134 -10.95 -11.41 -6.63
CA THR A 134 -12.00 -12.26 -6.10
C THR A 134 -12.42 -13.30 -7.14
N TYR A 135 -13.18 -14.31 -6.72
CA TYR A 135 -13.71 -15.29 -7.66
C TYR A 135 -14.63 -14.63 -8.68
N ALA A 136 -14.39 -14.96 -9.95
CA ALA A 136 -15.10 -14.41 -11.09
C ALA A 136 -15.26 -15.48 -12.17
N LEU A 137 -16.16 -15.22 -13.12
CA LEU A 137 -16.33 -16.02 -14.32
C LEU A 137 -15.54 -15.40 -15.47
N GLY A 138 -14.65 -16.18 -16.07
CA GLY A 138 -13.88 -15.77 -17.25
C GLY A 138 -14.56 -16.21 -18.55
N MET A 139 -14.61 -15.32 -19.53
CA MET A 139 -15.14 -15.61 -20.88
C MET A 139 -14.16 -15.14 -21.95
N PRO A 140 -14.08 -15.84 -23.11
CA PRO A 140 -13.34 -15.32 -24.27
C PRO A 140 -13.83 -13.93 -24.67
N ASN A 141 -12.91 -12.98 -24.85
CA ASN A 141 -13.26 -11.58 -25.12
C ASN A 141 -14.15 -11.41 -26.36
N ALA A 142 -13.88 -12.17 -27.42
CA ALA A 142 -14.68 -12.16 -28.64
C ALA A 142 -16.14 -12.59 -28.38
N ARG A 143 -16.35 -13.64 -27.56
CA ARG A 143 -17.69 -14.13 -27.22
C ARG A 143 -18.43 -13.16 -26.32
N ALA A 144 -17.75 -12.63 -25.30
CA ALA A 144 -18.33 -11.61 -24.42
C ALA A 144 -18.78 -10.37 -25.21
N LYS A 145 -17.97 -9.91 -26.17
CA LYS A 145 -18.33 -8.81 -27.08
C LYS A 145 -19.51 -9.14 -27.98
N GLN A 146 -19.53 -10.33 -28.59
CA GLN A 146 -20.60 -10.78 -29.48
C GLN A 146 -21.96 -10.83 -28.76
N LEU A 147 -21.96 -11.28 -27.50
CA LEU A 147 -23.17 -11.40 -26.69
C LEU A 147 -23.48 -10.12 -25.88
N GLY A 148 -22.59 -9.13 -25.85
CA GLY A 148 -22.76 -7.91 -25.05
C GLY A 148 -22.62 -8.12 -23.54
N ILE A 149 -21.92 -9.19 -23.10
CA ILE A 149 -21.76 -9.54 -21.68
C ILE A 149 -20.61 -8.75 -21.06
N ARG A 150 -20.88 -8.02 -19.97
CA ARG A 150 -19.91 -7.27 -19.16
C ARG A 150 -19.97 -7.62 -17.68
N THR A 151 -21.13 -8.06 -17.20
CA THR A 151 -21.40 -8.40 -15.81
C THR A 151 -21.95 -9.82 -15.69
N ILE A 152 -21.88 -10.41 -14.50
CA ILE A 152 -22.50 -11.73 -14.24
C ILE A 152 -24.01 -11.67 -14.48
N SER A 153 -24.68 -10.54 -14.20
CA SER A 153 -26.12 -10.39 -14.41
C SER A 153 -26.52 -10.43 -15.88
N ASP A 154 -25.64 -10.08 -16.81
CA ASP A 154 -25.91 -10.14 -18.26
C ASP A 154 -26.09 -11.59 -18.73
N LEU A 155 -25.48 -12.56 -18.04
CA LEU A 155 -25.62 -13.99 -18.34
C LEU A 155 -27.06 -14.49 -18.21
N ARG A 156 -27.92 -13.79 -17.46
CA ARG A 156 -29.35 -14.15 -17.35
C ARG A 156 -30.07 -14.16 -18.71
N ALA A 157 -29.61 -13.34 -19.66
CA ALA A 157 -30.17 -13.29 -21.01
C ALA A 157 -29.61 -14.38 -21.94
N HIS A 158 -28.66 -15.20 -21.47
CA HIS A 158 -27.95 -16.22 -22.24
C HIS A 158 -27.87 -17.55 -21.45
N PRO A 159 -29.00 -18.28 -21.31
CA PRO A 159 -29.06 -19.49 -20.48
C PRO A 159 -28.44 -20.75 -21.10
N ASP A 160 -28.09 -20.73 -22.39
CA ASP A 160 -27.48 -21.83 -23.15
C ASP A 160 -25.95 -21.67 -23.27
#